data_AF-A0A914NQM4-F1
#
_entry.id   AF-A0A914NQM4-F1
#
_cell.length_a   1.000
_cell.length_b   1.000
_cell.length_c   1.000
_cell.angle_alpha   90.00
_cell.angle_beta   90.00
_cell.angle_gamma   90.00
#
_symmetry.space_group_name_H-M   'P 1'
#
loop_
_entity.id
_entity.type
_entity.pdbx_description
1 polymer ?
#
loop_
_entity_poly.entity_id
_entity_poly.type
_entity_poly.pdbx_seq_one_letter_code
_entity_poly.pdbx_strand_id
1 'polypeptide(L)'
;MESRKKTNRGRRGSKRNNEFRGEKPKDTYIELIGEAIEKHDSKRATLAEIYEYLKQKDEFFRGKYIGWKNSIRHNLSSIFGYLKITQKFSWK
;
A
#
# COMPACT_ATOMS: atom_id res chain seq x y z
N MET A 1 -41.72 -15.69 25.27
CA MET A 1 -40.29 -15.77 24.92
C MET A 1 -40.09 -15.02 23.61
N GLU A 2 -39.76 -13.74 23.68
CA GLU A 2 -39.64 -12.83 22.53
C GLU A 2 -38.29 -13.08 21.83
N SER A 3 -38.31 -13.63 20.62
CA SER A 3 -37.12 -13.89 19.82
C SER A 3 -36.54 -12.58 19.25
N ARG A 4 -35.40 -12.14 19.80
CA ARG A 4 -34.62 -11.00 19.30
C ARG A 4 -34.23 -11.20 17.83
N LYS A 5 -34.78 -10.37 16.93
CA LYS A 5 -34.29 -10.22 15.55
C LYS A 5 -32.89 -9.58 15.59
N LYS A 6 -31.85 -10.39 15.36
CA LYS A 6 -30.49 -9.89 15.04
C LYS A 6 -30.53 -9.16 13.71
N THR A 7 -30.31 -7.85 13.72
CA THR A 7 -30.13 -7.07 12.50
C THR A 7 -28.82 -7.47 11.83
N ASN A 8 -28.92 -8.14 10.69
CA ASN A 8 -27.79 -8.44 9.82
C ASN A 8 -27.33 -7.12 9.18
N ARG A 9 -26.31 -6.48 9.76
CA ARG A 9 -25.59 -5.39 9.09
C ARG A 9 -24.82 -5.99 7.92
N GLY A 10 -25.50 -6.12 6.79
CA GLY A 10 -24.92 -6.58 5.55
C GLY A 10 -23.71 -5.73 5.18
N ARG A 11 -22.55 -6.39 5.08
CA ARG A 11 -21.32 -5.87 4.48
C ARG A 11 -21.54 -5.58 2.99
N ARG A 12 -22.30 -4.55 2.64
CA ARG A 12 -22.47 -4.06 1.26
C ARG A 12 -21.50 -2.91 1.01
N GLY A 13 -20.23 -3.23 0.72
CA GLY A 13 -19.23 -2.19 0.47
C GLY A 13 -18.03 -2.55 -0.41
N SER A 14 -17.95 -3.75 -0.99
CA SER A 14 -16.71 -4.20 -1.66
C SER A 14 -16.80 -4.44 -3.18
N LYS A 15 -17.97 -4.80 -3.73
CA LYS A 15 -18.07 -5.23 -5.14
C LYS A 15 -17.84 -4.10 -6.17
N ARG A 16 -18.44 -2.93 -5.98
CA ARG A 16 -18.37 -1.81 -6.96
C ARG A 16 -16.97 -1.18 -7.10
N ASN A 17 -16.11 -1.35 -6.10
CA ASN A 17 -14.77 -0.78 -6.13
C ASN A 17 -13.75 -1.69 -6.81
N ASN A 18 -14.04 -2.98 -7.01
CA ASN A 18 -13.05 -3.93 -7.53
C ASN A 18 -12.92 -3.88 -9.05
N GLU A 19 -14.00 -3.53 -9.76
CA GLU A 19 -14.07 -3.50 -11.22
C GLU A 19 -13.14 -2.44 -11.84
N PHE A 20 -12.94 -1.31 -11.15
CA PHE A 20 -12.00 -0.27 -11.55
C PHE A 20 -10.56 -0.49 -11.07
N ARG A 21 -10.36 -1.38 -10.09
CA ARG A 21 -9.06 -1.61 -9.47
C ARG A 21 -8.19 -2.57 -10.27
N GLY A 22 -8.77 -3.40 -11.13
CA GLY A 22 -8.02 -4.50 -11.76
C GLY A 22 -7.65 -5.59 -10.75
N GLU A 23 -6.93 -6.61 -11.21
CA GLU A 23 -6.42 -7.65 -10.33
C GLU A 23 -5.32 -7.08 -9.44
N LYS A 24 -5.43 -7.32 -8.13
CA LYS A 24 -4.41 -6.84 -7.19
C LYS A 24 -3.09 -7.58 -7.45
N PRO A 25 -1.94 -6.90 -7.31
CA PRO A 25 -0.64 -7.54 -7.36
C PRO A 25 -0.56 -8.68 -6.34
N LYS A 26 0.16 -9.75 -6.70
CA LYS A 26 0.45 -10.88 -5.81
C LYS A 26 1.33 -10.46 -4.63
N ASP A 27 2.29 -9.58 -4.93
CA ASP A 27 3.25 -9.05 -3.96
C ASP A 27 2.59 -7.99 -3.06
N THR A 28 3.02 -7.92 -1.81
CA THR A 28 2.59 -6.88 -0.88
C THR A 28 3.26 -5.54 -1.22
N TYR A 29 2.63 -4.44 -0.81
CA TYR A 29 3.22 -3.10 -1.02
C TYR A 29 4.60 -2.93 -0.37
N ILE A 30 4.89 -3.63 0.74
CA ILE A 30 6.19 -3.57 1.41
C ILE A 30 7.26 -4.24 0.55
N GLU A 31 6.99 -5.43 0.03
CA GLU A 31 7.91 -6.15 -0.87
C GLU A 31 8.17 -5.35 -2.14
N LEU A 32 7.12 -4.77 -2.72
CA LEU A 32 7.21 -3.93 -3.90
C LEU A 32 8.04 -2.66 -3.67
N ILE A 33 7.89 -2.01 -2.53
CA ILE A 33 8.73 -0.86 -2.13
C ILE A 33 10.18 -1.31 -1.92
N GLY A 34 10.39 -2.46 -1.26
CA GLY A 34 11.71 -3.03 -1.02
C GLY A 34 12.46 -3.29 -2.31
N GLU A 35 11.83 -3.96 -3.27
CA GLU A 35 12.43 -4.26 -4.56
C GLU A 35 12.73 -2.98 -5.37
N ALA A 36 11.85 -1.97 -5.30
CA ALA A 36 12.07 -0.67 -5.94
C ALA A 36 13.33 0.04 -5.41
N ILE A 37 13.56 -0.03 -4.09
CA ILE A 37 14.74 0.54 -3.43
C ILE A 37 15.98 -0.30 -3.74
N GLU A 38 15.87 -1.63 -3.75
CA GLU A 38 16.98 -2.54 -4.00
C GLU A 38 17.52 -2.42 -5.43
N LYS A 39 16.65 -2.16 -6.41
CA LYS A 39 17.04 -1.98 -7.82
C LYS A 39 17.65 -0.61 -8.12
N HIS A 40 17.53 0.36 -7.23
CA HIS A 40 18.23 1.64 -7.36
C HIS A 40 19.69 1.49 -6.89
N ASP A 41 20.64 1.99 -7.69
CA ASP A 41 22.09 1.90 -7.40
C ASP A 41 22.47 2.55 -6.06
N SER A 42 21.76 3.61 -5.67
CA SER A 42 21.98 4.34 -4.42
C SER A 42 21.35 3.69 -3.19
N LYS A 43 20.65 2.55 -3.35
CA LYS A 43 19.79 1.91 -2.33
C LYS A 43 18.82 2.87 -1.67
N ARG A 44 18.41 3.89 -2.43
CA ARG A 44 17.49 4.96 -2.03
C ARG A 44 16.62 5.27 -3.24
N ALA A 45 15.30 5.32 -3.02
CA ALA A 45 14.35 5.72 -4.02
C ALA A 45 13.39 6.77 -3.43
N THR A 46 13.12 7.80 -4.20
CA THR A 46 12.09 8.80 -3.92
C THR A 46 10.70 8.21 -4.14
N LEU A 47 9.67 8.87 -3.60
CA LEU A 47 8.28 8.45 -3.80
C LEU A 47 7.90 8.40 -5.29
N ALA A 48 8.42 9.33 -6.09
CA ALA A 48 8.17 9.37 -7.53
C ALA A 48 8.81 8.18 -8.24
N GLU A 49 10.06 7.85 -7.92
CA GLU A 49 10.76 6.69 -8.49
C GLU A 49 10.08 5.38 -8.12
N ILE A 50 9.60 5.25 -6.88
CA ILE A 50 8.78 4.10 -6.46
C ILE A 50 7.52 4.02 -7.33
N TYR A 51 6.83 5.12 -7.59
CA TYR A 51 5.64 5.10 -8.45
C TYR A 51 5.94 4.68 -9.89
N GLU A 52 7.04 5.14 -10.47
CA GLU A 52 7.43 4.73 -11.82
C GLU A 52 7.84 3.26 -11.87
N TYR A 53 8.59 2.78 -10.89
CA TYR A 53 8.96 1.37 -10.77
C TYR A 53 7.74 0.45 -10.73
N LEU A 54 6.75 0.78 -9.90
CA LEU A 54 5.52 -0.01 -9.77
C LEU A 54 4.74 -0.06 -11.09
N LYS A 55 4.63 1.08 -11.78
CA LYS A 55 4.04 1.12 -13.13
C LYS A 55 4.80 0.22 -14.09
N GLN A 56 6.13 0.17 -14.05
CA GLN A 56 6.89 -0.70 -14.93
C GLN A 56 6.67 -2.19 -14.59
N LYS A 57 6.53 -2.54 -13.31
CA LYS A 57 6.37 -3.91 -12.84
C LYS A 57 5.02 -4.55 -13.14
N ASP A 58 3.91 -3.85 -12.93
CA ASP A 58 2.56 -4.42 -13.10
C ASP A 58 1.58 -3.40 -13.71
N GLU A 59 0.71 -3.87 -14.60
CA GLU A 59 -0.32 -3.05 -15.27
C GLU A 59 -1.35 -2.46 -14.29
N PHE A 60 -1.58 -3.12 -13.15
CA PHE A 60 -2.43 -2.61 -12.07
C PHE A 60 -2.13 -1.16 -11.71
N PHE A 61 -0.85 -0.78 -11.71
CA PHE A 61 -0.40 0.56 -11.34
C PHE A 61 -0.53 1.60 -12.46
N ARG A 62 -0.75 1.17 -13.70
CA ARG A 62 -0.96 2.03 -14.89
C ARG A 62 -2.42 2.42 -15.10
N GLY A 63 -3.34 1.71 -14.45
CA GLY A 63 -4.78 1.92 -14.59
C GLY A 63 -5.30 3.26 -14.04
N LYS A 64 -6.59 3.52 -14.29
CA LYS A 64 -7.29 4.73 -13.81
C LYS A 64 -7.40 4.82 -12.29
N TYR A 65 -7.28 3.68 -11.60
CA TYR A 65 -7.34 3.64 -10.14
C TYR A 65 -6.03 4.15 -9.53
N ILE A 66 -6.08 5.28 -8.83
CA ILE A 66 -4.91 5.89 -8.16
C ILE A 66 -4.83 5.58 -6.66
N GLY A 67 -5.78 4.83 -6.11
CA GLY A 67 -5.87 4.62 -4.65
C GLY A 67 -4.69 3.83 -4.07
N TRP A 68 -3.99 3.05 -4.89
CA TRP A 68 -2.75 2.39 -4.50
C TRP A 68 -1.66 3.37 -4.07
N LYS A 69 -1.61 4.60 -4.62
CA LYS A 69 -0.64 5.63 -4.21
C LYS A 69 -0.80 6.00 -2.73
N ASN A 70 -2.03 5.96 -2.22
CA ASN A 70 -2.31 6.22 -0.81
C ASN A 70 -1.79 5.08 0.07
N SER A 71 -1.99 3.84 -0.36
CA SER A 71 -1.44 2.67 0.31
C SER A 71 0.09 2.72 0.35
N ILE A 72 0.77 3.09 -0.74
CA ILE A 72 2.23 3.25 -0.76
C ILE A 72 2.70 4.30 0.25
N ARG A 73 2.10 5.49 0.27
CA ARG A 73 2.46 6.54 1.25
C ARG A 73 2.25 6.08 2.69
N HIS A 74 1.14 5.40 2.97
CA HIS A 74 0.87 4.87 4.30
C HIS A 74 1.93 3.84 4.73
N ASN A 75 2.31 2.92 3.84
CA ASN A 75 3.36 1.93 4.13
C ASN A 75 4.71 2.59 4.38
N LEU A 76 5.08 3.60 3.59
CA LEU A 76 6.29 4.37 3.81
C LEU A 76 6.26 5.09 5.16
N SER A 77 5.16 5.72 5.55
CA SER A 77 5.03 6.34 6.87
C SER A 77 5.18 5.34 8.01
N SER A 78 4.64 4.12 7.87
CA SER A 78 4.80 3.06 8.86
C SER A 78 6.26 2.57 8.94
N ILE A 79 6.92 2.39 7.80
CA ILE A 79 8.34 1.96 7.73
C ILE A 79 9.27 3.04 8.28
N PHE A 80 9.13 4.30 7.83
CA PHE A 80 9.93 5.43 8.31
C PHE A 80 9.64 5.75 9.77
N GLY A 81 8.39 5.63 10.22
CA GLY A 81 8.02 5.77 11.64
C GLY A 81 8.69 4.72 12.51
N TYR A 82 8.71 3.46 12.07
CA TYR A 82 9.40 2.38 12.76
C TYR A 82 10.92 2.59 12.79
N LEU A 83 11.54 2.88 11.65
CA LEU A 83 12.98 3.17 11.55
C LEU A 83 13.42 4.37 12.39
N LYS A 84 12.58 5.40 12.50
CA LYS A 84 12.83 6.57 13.35
C LYS A 84 12.76 6.24 14.85
N ILE A 85 11.90 5.29 15.24
CA ILE A 85 11.77 4.86 16.65
C ILE A 85 12.90 3.91 17.04
N THR A 86 13.36 3.04 16.14
CA THR A 86 14.48 2.12 16.40
C THR A 86 15.83 2.83 16.37
N GLN A 87 15.99 3.82 15.48
CA GLN A 87 17.12 4.75 15.51
C GLN A 87 16.84 5.85 16.54
N LYS A 88 16.77 5.50 17.82
CA LYS A 88 16.84 6.48 18.91
C LYS A 88 18.19 7.20 18.83
N PHE A 89 18.22 8.28 18.06
CA PHE A 89 19.22 9.32 18.19
C PHE A 89 19.26 9.76 19.65
N SER A 90 20.34 9.37 20.32
CA SER A 90 20.75 9.91 21.61
C SER A 90 21.06 11.39 21.40
N TRP A 91 20.16 12.27 21.83
CA TRP A 91 20.48 13.68 21.97
C TRP A 91 21.53 13.79 23.08
N LYS A 92 22.76 14.11 22.71
CA LYS A 92 23.71 14.84 23.56
C LYS A 92 23.87 16.23 22.95
#